data_AF-A0A392RFG1-F1
#
_entry.id   AF-A0A392RFG1-F1
#
_cell.length_a   1.000
_cell.length_b   1.000
_cell.length_c   1.000
_cell.angle_alpha   90.00
_cell.angle_beta   90.00
_cell.angle_gamma   90.00
#
_symmetry.space_group_name_H-M   'P 1'
#
loop_
_entity.id
_entity.type
_entity.pdbx_description
1 polymer ?
#
loop_
_entity_poly.entity_id
_entity_poly.type
_entity_poly.pdbx_seq_one_letter_code
_entity_poly.pdbx_strand_id
1 'polypeptide(L)' 'MEADDPTTSYMLQAWARLCKCLGQDFLPYMEFVMPPLLQSASLKPDVTITSADSDNDIDDSDDE' A
#
# COMPACT_ATOMS: atom_id res chain seq x y z
N MET A 1 11.07 1.27 -15.25
CA MET A 1 10.71 2.11 -14.10
C MET A 1 10.34 1.15 -13.00
N GLU A 2 11.15 1.09 -11.94
CA GLU A 2 10.98 0.09 -10.87
C GLU A 2 9.67 0.34 -10.11
N ALA A 3 8.95 -0.73 -9.80
CA ALA A 3 7.60 -0.71 -9.22
C ALA A 3 7.54 -0.12 -7.79
N ASP A 4 8.69 0.20 -7.21
CA ASP A 4 8.86 0.72 -5.85
C ASP A 4 9.47 2.13 -5.85
N ASP A 5 9.27 2.89 -6.94
CA ASP A 5 9.69 4.29 -6.99
C ASP A 5 8.84 5.13 -6.02
N PRO A 6 9.42 5.74 -4.97
CA PRO A 6 8.70 6.56 -4.00
C PRO A 6 7.92 7.70 -4.66
N THR A 7 8.38 8.16 -5.83
CA THR A 7 7.69 9.16 -6.66
C THR A 7 6.28 8.76 -7.04
N THR A 8 6.03 7.46 -7.25
CA THR A 8 4.71 6.92 -7.60
C THR A 8 3.70 7.16 -6.47
N SER A 9 4.12 6.94 -5.21
CA SER A 9 3.25 7.17 -4.05
C SER A 9 2.90 8.66 -3.89
N TYR A 10 3.87 9.55 -4.10
CA TYR A 10 3.63 11.01 -4.10
C TYR A 10 2.71 11.46 -5.23
N MET A 11 2.86 10.91 -6.44
CA MET A 11 1.97 11.16 -7.58
C MET A 11 0.52 10.76 -7.25
N LEU A 12 0.30 9.56 -6.71
CA LEU A 12 -1.04 9.10 -6.31
C LEU A 12 -1.68 10.01 -5.26
N GLN A 13 -0.90 10.46 -4.27
CA GLN A 13 -1.36 11.43 -3.27
C GLN A 13 -1.71 12.79 -3.90
N ALA A 14 -0.91 13.27 -4.85
CA ALA A 14 -1.20 14.51 -5.57
C ALA A 14 -2.49 14.39 -6.39
N TRP A 15 -2.69 13.27 -7.09
CA TRP A 15 -3.92 12.98 -7.82
C TRP A 15 -5.15 12.97 -6.92
N ALA A 16 -5.07 12.40 -5.72
CA ALA A 16 -6.16 12.42 -4.76
C ALA A 16 -6.54 13.85 -4.32
N ARG A 17 -5.55 14.74 -4.15
CA ARG A 17 -5.79 16.15 -3.83
C ARG A 17 -6.42 16.89 -5.01
N LEU A 18 -5.90 16.66 -6.22
CA LEU A 18 -6.44 17.25 -7.44
C LEU A 18 -7.90 16.84 -7.66
N CYS A 19 -8.22 15.55 -7.50
CA CYS A 19 -9.59 15.03 -7.59
C CYS A 19 -10.52 15.74 -6.59
N LYS A 20 -10.09 15.94 -5.34
CA LYS A 20 -10.87 16.68 -4.34
C LYS A 20 -11.07 18.16 -4.69
N CYS A 21 -10.05 18.82 -5.25
CA CYS A 21 -10.13 20.23 -5.61
C CYS A 21 -10.97 20.48 -6.86
N LEU A 22 -10.87 19.62 -7.87
CA LEU A 22 -11.52 19.76 -9.18
C LEU A 22 -12.91 19.14 -9.23
N GLY A 23 -13.20 18.12 -8.41
CA GLY A 23 -14.51 17.46 -8.41
C GLY A 23 -14.86 16.88 -9.78
N GLN A 24 -15.96 17.34 -10.38
CA GLN A 24 -16.39 16.88 -11.71
C GLN A 24 -15.43 17.27 -12.84
N ASP A 25 -14.71 18.38 -12.70
CA ASP A 25 -13.72 18.82 -13.71
C ASP A 25 -12.50 17.89 -13.76
N PHE A 26 -12.40 16.92 -12.83
CA PHE A 26 -11.35 15.91 -12.84
C PHE A 26 -11.61 14.77 -13.87
N LEU A 27 -12.84 14.60 -14.33
CA LEU A 27 -13.26 13.53 -15.25
C LEU A 27 -12.34 13.32 -16.49
N PRO A 28 -11.94 14.36 -17.24
CA PRO A 28 -11.07 14.17 -18.42
C PRO A 28 -9.66 13.66 -18.07
N TYR A 29 -9.22 13.79 -16.82
CA TYR A 29 -7.91 13.30 -16.38
C TYR A 29 -7.97 11.85 -15.88
N MET A 30 -9.17 11.31 -15.66
CA MET A 30 -9.37 9.97 -15.09
C MET A 30 -8.72 8.87 -15.93
N GLU A 31 -8.73 8.99 -17.25
CA GLU A 31 -8.10 8.01 -18.16
C GLU A 31 -6.58 7.92 -17.98
N PHE A 32 -5.93 8.99 -17.52
CA PHE A 32 -4.49 9.03 -17.27
C PHE A 32 -4.13 8.55 -15.86
N VAL A 33 -5.04 8.74 -14.90
CA VAL A 33 -4.80 8.49 -13.48
C VAL A 33 -5.19 7.07 -13.07
N MET A 34 -6.19 6.48 -13.74
CA MET A 34 -6.65 5.11 -13.46
C MET A 34 -5.60 4.02 -13.72
N PRO A 35 -4.84 4.03 -14.84
CA PRO A 35 -3.85 2.98 -15.09
C PRO A 35 -2.78 2.84 -13.99
N PRO A 36 -2.07 3.91 -13.54
CA PRO A 36 -1.11 3.77 -12.45
C PRO A 36 -1.76 3.44 -11.11
N LEU A 37 -2.98 3.93 -10.84
CA LEU A 37 -3.75 3.54 -9.64
C LEU A 37 -4.00 2.03 -9.59
N LEU A 38 -4.47 1.45 -10.70
CA LEU A 38 -4.76 0.03 -10.79
C LEU A 38 -3.48 -0.81 -10.71
N GLN A 39 -2.39 -0.35 -11.33
CA GLN A 39 -1.09 -1.01 -11.23
C GLN A 39 -0.61 -1.04 -9.77
N SER A 40 -0.65 0.10 -9.07
CA SER A 40 -0.28 0.16 -7.66
C SER A 40 -1.19 -0.67 -6.76
N ALA A 41 -2.50 -0.69 -7.03
CA ALA A 41 -3.44 -1.54 -6.29
C ALA A 41 -3.24 -3.05 -6.54
N SER A 42 -2.65 -3.41 -7.68
CA SER A 42 -2.36 -4.80 -8.05
C SER A 42 -1.03 -5.30 -7.47
N LEU A 43 -0.19 -4.41 -6.93
CA LEU A 43 1.04 -4.80 -6.25
C LEU A 43 0.68 -5.61 -5.00
N LYS A 44 1.14 -6.86 -4.97
CA LYS A 44 1.05 -7.68 -3.76
C LYS A 44 2.07 -7.13 -2.77
N PRO A 45 1.71 -6.96 -1.48
CA PRO A 45 2.68 -6.59 -0.47
C PRO A 45 3.77 -7.67 -0.41
N ASP A 46 5.03 -7.27 -0.61
CA ASP A 46 6.19 -8.18 -0.73
C ASP A 46 6.54 -8.86 0.61
N VAL A 47 5.97 -8.38 1.73
CA VAL A 47 6.28 -8.87 3.06
C VAL A 47 5.00 -9.29 3.78
N THR A 48 4.79 -10.60 3.89
CA THR A 48 3.87 -11.15 4.88
C THR A 48 4.64 -11.18 6.20
N ILE A 49 4.41 -10.20 7.07
CA ILE A 49 4.90 -10.28 8.45
C ILE A 49 4.04 -11.33 9.15
N THR A 50 4.48 -12.59 9.17
CA THR A 50 4.08 -13.52 10.22
C THR A 50 4.60 -12.94 11.51
N SER A 51 3.77 -12.15 12.20
CA SER A 51 4.02 -11.73 13.57
C SER A 51 4.39 -12.99 14.34
N ALA A 52 5.55 -12.95 14.97
CA ALA A 52 5.99 -13.94 15.93
C ALA A 52 4.97 -13.98 17.06
N ASP A 53 3.98 -14.87 16.93
CA ASP A 53 3.07 -15.27 18.00
C ASP A 53 3.36 -16.74 18.27
N SER A 54 4.55 -16.99 18.80
CA SER A 54 4.90 -18.22 19.49
C SER A 54 5.89 -17.84 20.59
N ASP A 55 5.50 -16.84 21.38
CA ASP A 55 6.09 -16.52 22.68
C ASP A 55 5.47 -17.45 23.74
N ASN A 56 5.63 -18.77 23.56
CA ASN A 56 5.14 -19.75 24.53
C ASN A 56 5.98 -21.02 24.56
N ASP A 57 7.27 -20.87 24.86
CA ASP A 57 8.13 -21.95 25.40
C ASP A 57 8.90 -21.40 26.61
N ILE A 58 8.18 -20.98 27.65
CA ILE A 58 8.68 -21.10 29.02
C ILE A 58 7.93 -22.29 29.60
N ASP A 59 8.54 -23.47 29.44
CA ASP A 59 8.15 -24.70 30.12
C ASP A 59 8.35 -24.50 31.62
N ASP A 60 7.25 -24.19 32.29
CA ASP A 60 7.11 -24.34 33.73
C ASP A 60 6.84 -25.83 33.99
N SER A 61 7.91 -26.63 34.07
CA SER A 61 7.88 -27.98 34.63
C SER A 61 8.84 -28.04 35.83
N ASP A 62 8.20 -27.96 36.99
CA ASP A 62 8.65 -28.24 38.35
C ASP A 62 9.29 -29.65 38.49
N ASP A 63 10.16 -29.81 39.51
CA ASP A 63 10.59 -31.07 40.17
C ASP A 63 11.87 -31.81 39.70
N GLU A 64 13.07 -31.32 40.11
CA GLU A 64 14.00 -31.97 41.10
C GLU A 64 15.18 -31.05 41.48
#